data_AF-A0A1H8JDX9-F1
#
_entry.id   AF-A0A1H8JDX9-F1
#
_cell.length_a   1.000
_cell.length_b   1.000
_cell.length_c   1.000
_cell.angle_alpha   90.00
_cell.angle_beta   90.00
_cell.angle_gamma   90.00
#
_symmetry.space_group_name_H-M   'P 1'
#
loop_
_entity.id
_entity.type
_entity.pdbx_description
1 polymer ?
#
loop_
_entity_poly.entity_id
_entity_poly.type
_entity_poly.pdbx_seq_one_letter_code
_entity_poly.pdbx_strand_id
1 'polypeptide(L)'
;MLLCAALINNATKVRAQVFKVESFDGTRGEIKVKPIDSHGILKILYLKNVINVSDVNYIKSAKRLNKHFIKVVYAVRAGVGMELLHTLILSIDTKKLYQSMHITSFFEENFIDFSKPVDTANMVDVHSIYNVSLAFFDSRHQGGKVKIKIHDERSSKHNTGDDFKRDTALVLNFDVNRHIFYDSLKSISQNFTVYNAKTNNESKKYISGTYPSMHFSQNVYYYIKGEWYERDIYGNLSGFTYR
;
A
#
# COMPACT_ATOMS: atom_id res chain seq x y z
N MET A 1 -15.79 -36.13 -23.40
CA MET A 1 -16.06 -36.04 -21.95
C MET A 1 -15.87 -34.57 -21.58
N LEU A 2 -16.97 -33.82 -21.50
CA LEU A 2 -16.95 -32.38 -21.19
C LEU A 2 -16.55 -32.19 -19.72
N LEU A 3 -15.46 -31.47 -19.44
CA LEU A 3 -15.28 -30.81 -18.16
C LEU A 3 -15.61 -29.32 -18.34
N CYS A 4 -16.84 -28.97 -17.95
CA CYS A 4 -17.20 -27.59 -17.67
C CYS A 4 -16.39 -27.11 -16.47
N ALA A 5 -15.32 -26.35 -16.72
CA ALA A 5 -14.71 -25.53 -15.70
C ALA A 5 -15.68 -24.39 -15.37
N ALA A 6 -16.44 -24.56 -14.29
CA ALA A 6 -17.21 -23.49 -13.70
C ALA A 6 -16.23 -22.39 -13.26
N LEU A 7 -16.13 -21.33 -14.06
CA LEU A 7 -15.70 -20.02 -13.63
C LEU A 7 -16.66 -19.59 -12.52
N ILE A 8 -16.28 -19.85 -11.27
CA ILE A 8 -16.93 -19.25 -10.11
C ILE A 8 -16.54 -17.77 -10.14
N ASN A 9 -17.31 -16.99 -10.91
CA ASN A 9 -17.46 -15.57 -10.71
C ASN A 9 -18.07 -15.38 -9.32
N ASN A 10 -17.23 -15.38 -8.29
CA ASN A 10 -17.57 -14.82 -6.98
C ASN A 10 -17.60 -13.29 -7.10
N ALA A 11 -18.47 -12.78 -7.97
CA ALA A 11 -19.01 -11.44 -7.87
C ALA A 11 -20.01 -11.43 -6.69
N THR A 12 -19.52 -11.73 -5.48
CA THR A 12 -20.23 -11.34 -4.28
C THR A 12 -20.44 -9.84 -4.39
N LYS A 13 -21.70 -9.41 -4.43
CA LYS A 13 -22.12 -8.01 -4.26
C LYS A 13 -21.68 -7.56 -2.87
N VAL A 14 -20.39 -7.33 -2.68
CA VAL A 14 -19.83 -6.68 -1.50
C VAL A 14 -20.55 -5.34 -1.44
N ARG A 15 -21.28 -5.06 -0.36
CA ARG A 15 -21.95 -3.76 -0.21
C ARG A 15 -20.89 -2.72 0.12
N ALA A 16 -21.14 -1.47 -0.30
CA ALA A 16 -20.30 -0.35 0.12
C ALA A 16 -20.21 -0.30 1.65
N GLN A 17 -19.01 -0.12 2.17
CA GLN A 17 -18.78 0.02 3.62
C GLN A 17 -18.72 1.51 3.96
N VAL A 18 -19.39 1.91 5.03
CA VAL A 18 -19.47 3.30 5.48
C VAL A 18 -18.89 3.39 6.88
N PHE A 19 -17.96 4.33 7.06
CA PHE A 19 -17.24 4.52 8.32
C PHE A 19 -17.44 5.94 8.81
N LYS A 20 -17.99 6.07 10.02
CA LYS A 20 -18.07 7.35 10.73
C LYS A 20 -16.70 7.70 11.31
N VAL A 21 -16.22 8.88 10.96
CA VAL A 21 -14.93 9.44 11.37
C VAL A 21 -15.09 10.87 11.86
N GLU A 22 -14.10 11.34 12.61
CA GLU A 22 -13.98 12.70 13.14
C GLU A 22 -12.64 13.25 12.67
N SER A 23 -12.61 14.43 12.07
CA SER A 23 -11.36 15.16 11.82
C SER A 23 -10.75 15.66 13.12
N PHE A 24 -9.53 16.18 13.04
CA PHE A 24 -8.79 16.65 14.23
C PHE A 24 -9.34 17.95 14.83
N ASP A 25 -10.13 18.71 14.06
CA ASP A 25 -10.89 19.88 14.52
C ASP A 25 -12.26 19.50 15.15
N GLY A 26 -12.62 18.22 15.18
CA GLY A 26 -13.89 17.72 15.70
C GLY A 26 -15.02 17.61 14.67
N THR A 27 -14.80 18.01 13.41
CA THR A 27 -15.82 17.85 12.35
C THR A 27 -16.10 16.37 12.09
N ARG A 28 -17.37 15.99 12.12
CA ARG A 28 -17.79 14.59 11.88
C ARG A 28 -18.07 14.37 10.40
N GLY A 29 -17.75 13.18 9.92
CA GLY A 29 -17.93 12.81 8.53
C GLY A 29 -18.07 11.31 8.30
N GLU A 30 -18.33 10.95 7.05
CA GLU A 30 -18.46 9.56 6.63
C GLU A 30 -17.57 9.29 5.41
N ILE A 31 -16.64 8.35 5.56
CA ILE A 31 -15.90 7.80 4.41
C ILE A 31 -16.65 6.57 3.90
N LYS A 32 -16.88 6.52 2.59
CA LYS A 32 -17.52 5.40 1.91
C LYS A 32 -16.49 4.65 1.08
N VAL A 33 -16.24 3.39 1.40
CA VAL A 33 -15.42 2.46 0.62
C VAL A 33 -16.37 1.67 -0.29
N LYS A 34 -16.32 1.95 -1.59
CA LYS A 34 -17.16 1.27 -2.58
C LYS A 34 -16.63 -0.12 -2.89
N PRO A 35 -17.50 -1.01 -3.41
CA PRO A 35 -17.05 -2.27 -3.99
C PRO A 35 -16.12 -1.97 -5.17
N ILE A 36 -15.20 -2.89 -5.45
CA ILE A 36 -14.33 -2.83 -6.62
C ILE A 36 -15.21 -2.94 -7.86
N ASP A 37 -15.00 -2.07 -8.85
CA ASP A 37 -15.74 -2.15 -10.11
C ASP A 37 -15.14 -3.18 -11.08
N SER A 38 -15.78 -3.38 -12.23
CA SER A 38 -15.36 -4.37 -13.23
C SER A 38 -13.98 -4.12 -13.82
N HIS A 39 -13.39 -2.94 -13.62
CA HIS A 39 -12.07 -2.56 -14.10
C HIS A 39 -11.01 -2.67 -13.01
N GLY A 40 -11.33 -3.27 -11.85
CA GLY A 40 -10.40 -3.37 -10.74
C GLY A 40 -10.20 -2.05 -9.99
N ILE A 41 -11.11 -1.09 -10.13
CA ILE A 41 -10.97 0.22 -9.47
C ILE A 41 -11.70 0.22 -8.13
N LEU A 42 -10.96 0.48 -7.05
CA LEU A 42 -11.51 0.75 -5.73
C LEU A 42 -11.74 2.25 -5.55
N LYS A 43 -12.99 2.64 -5.26
CA LYS A 43 -13.37 4.05 -5.04
C LYS A 43 -13.64 4.33 -3.57
N ILE A 44 -13.00 5.37 -3.06
CA ILE A 44 -13.13 5.81 -1.67
C ILE A 44 -13.59 7.26 -1.68
N LEU A 45 -14.72 7.54 -1.00
CA LEU A 45 -15.40 8.83 -1.09
C LEU A 45 -15.56 9.50 0.27
N TYR A 46 -15.42 10.82 0.28
CA TYR A 46 -15.87 11.70 1.35
C TYR A 46 -16.39 13.00 0.74
N LEU A 47 -17.69 13.28 0.92
CA LEU A 47 -18.38 14.36 0.22
C LEU A 47 -18.17 14.26 -1.31
N LYS A 48 -17.57 15.28 -1.92
CA LYS A 48 -17.21 15.31 -3.35
C LYS A 48 -15.77 14.81 -3.64
N ASN A 49 -14.99 14.47 -2.62
CA ASN A 49 -13.62 13.97 -2.81
C ASN A 49 -13.67 12.47 -3.09
N VAL A 50 -12.94 12.07 -4.12
CA VAL A 50 -12.78 10.66 -4.50
C VAL A 50 -11.29 10.35 -4.56
N ILE A 51 -10.92 9.22 -3.99
CA ILE A 51 -9.63 8.56 -4.23
C ILE A 51 -9.96 7.28 -4.98
N ASN A 52 -9.35 7.12 -6.15
CA ASN A 52 -9.43 5.90 -6.95
C ASN A 52 -8.11 5.15 -6.79
N VAL A 53 -8.20 3.85 -6.59
CA VAL A 53 -7.05 2.94 -6.55
C VAL A 53 -7.21 1.96 -7.70
N SER A 54 -6.23 1.90 -8.60
CA SER A 54 -6.23 1.01 -9.76
C SER A 54 -5.75 -0.40 -9.40
N ASP A 55 -6.03 -1.35 -10.30
CA ASP A 55 -5.46 -2.71 -10.29
C ASP A 55 -5.73 -3.51 -9.00
N VAL A 56 -6.84 -3.19 -8.32
CA VAL A 56 -7.26 -3.86 -7.10
C VAL A 56 -7.97 -5.17 -7.46
N ASN A 57 -7.44 -6.28 -6.98
CA ASN A 57 -8.03 -7.61 -7.15
C ASN A 57 -9.15 -7.85 -6.12
N TYR A 58 -8.85 -7.64 -4.83
CA TYR A 58 -9.84 -7.78 -3.75
C TYR A 58 -9.50 -6.92 -2.54
N ILE A 59 -10.51 -6.60 -1.72
CA ILE A 59 -10.32 -5.90 -0.43
C ILE A 59 -10.15 -6.97 0.66
N LYS A 60 -8.96 -7.09 1.25
CA LYS A 60 -8.70 -8.03 2.36
C LYS A 60 -9.38 -7.57 3.64
N SER A 61 -9.36 -6.27 3.94
CA SER A 61 -10.13 -5.69 5.04
C SER A 61 -10.34 -4.19 4.89
N ALA A 62 -11.46 -3.67 5.39
CA ALA A 62 -11.65 -2.24 5.62
C ALA A 62 -12.20 -2.07 7.03
N LYS A 63 -11.52 -1.29 7.88
CA LYS A 63 -11.94 -1.09 9.26
C LYS A 63 -11.51 0.26 9.80
N ARG A 64 -12.30 0.77 10.74
CA ARG A 64 -11.91 1.93 11.54
C ARG A 64 -10.78 1.53 12.49
N LEU A 65 -9.73 2.36 12.56
CA LEU A 65 -8.61 2.19 13.49
C LEU A 65 -8.89 2.88 14.82
N ASN A 66 -9.35 4.13 14.77
CA ASN A 66 -9.84 4.92 15.88
C ASN A 66 -10.87 5.94 15.34
N LYS A 67 -11.28 6.95 16.12
CA LYS A 67 -12.26 7.93 15.64
C LYS A 67 -11.77 8.75 14.43
N HIS A 68 -10.46 8.87 14.21
CA HIS A 68 -9.88 9.71 13.16
C HIS A 68 -9.49 8.95 11.89
N PHE A 69 -9.11 7.68 12.02
CA PHE A 69 -8.50 6.93 10.93
C PHE A 69 -9.28 5.68 10.51
N ILE A 70 -9.22 5.42 9.20
CA ILE A 70 -9.67 4.15 8.60
C ILE A 70 -8.46 3.49 7.95
N LYS A 71 -8.41 2.15 8.07
CA LYS A 71 -7.48 1.30 7.34
C LYS A 71 -8.22 0.52 6.27
N VAL A 72 -7.71 0.57 5.05
CA VAL A 72 -8.11 -0.31 3.95
C VAL A 72 -6.90 -1.12 3.53
N VAL A 73 -7.01 -2.44 3.57
CA VAL A 73 -6.00 -3.40 3.09
C VAL A 73 -6.58 -4.09 1.87
N TYR A 74 -5.86 -4.04 0.77
CA TYR A 74 -6.31 -4.58 -0.51
C TYR A 74 -5.17 -5.26 -1.25
N ALA A 75 -5.52 -6.25 -2.07
CA ALA A 75 -4.58 -6.98 -2.90
C ALA A 75 -4.55 -6.42 -4.31
N VAL A 76 -3.38 -6.44 -4.93
CA VAL A 76 -3.18 -6.14 -6.35
C VAL A 76 -2.68 -7.40 -7.08
N ARG A 77 -2.77 -7.40 -8.41
CA ARG A 77 -2.29 -8.52 -9.22
C ARG A 77 -0.76 -8.43 -9.36
N ALA A 78 -0.02 -9.33 -8.71
CA ALA A 78 1.46 -9.34 -8.74
C ALA A 78 2.07 -10.44 -9.63
N GLY A 79 1.33 -11.50 -9.95
CA GLY A 79 1.84 -12.63 -10.73
C GLY A 79 1.33 -13.96 -10.20
N VAL A 80 1.74 -15.06 -10.83
CA VAL A 80 1.49 -16.42 -10.30
C VAL A 80 2.54 -16.70 -9.22
N GLY A 81 2.12 -17.25 -8.08
CA GLY A 81 3.02 -17.51 -6.96
C GLY A 81 3.38 -16.27 -6.14
N MET A 82 2.69 -15.14 -6.38
CA MET A 82 2.95 -13.86 -5.71
C MET A 82 1.69 -13.32 -5.05
N GLU A 83 1.77 -12.91 -3.78
CA GLU A 83 0.73 -12.14 -3.08
C GLU A 83 1.29 -10.75 -2.74
N LEU A 84 0.61 -9.69 -3.17
CA LEU A 84 0.98 -8.31 -2.87
C LEU A 84 -0.22 -7.57 -2.28
N LEU A 85 -0.06 -7.05 -1.06
CA LEU A 85 -1.07 -6.27 -0.36
C LEU A 85 -0.56 -4.88 -0.04
N HIS A 86 -1.39 -3.89 -0.34
CA HIS A 86 -1.17 -2.52 0.12
C HIS A 86 -2.07 -2.19 1.29
N THR A 87 -1.58 -1.30 2.14
CA THR A 87 -2.35 -0.68 3.21
C THR A 87 -2.46 0.81 2.96
N LEU A 88 -3.70 1.29 2.89
CA LEU A 88 -4.08 2.69 2.79
C LEU A 88 -4.75 3.15 4.10
N ILE A 89 -4.14 4.14 4.76
CA ILE A 89 -4.70 4.83 5.92
C ILE A 89 -5.27 6.17 5.49
N LEU A 90 -6.52 6.42 5.90
CA LEU A 90 -7.28 7.60 5.51
C LEU A 90 -7.68 8.42 6.72
N SER A 91 -7.68 9.74 6.56
CA SER A 91 -8.31 10.68 7.49
C SER A 91 -9.07 11.77 6.72
N ILE A 92 -9.89 12.53 7.44
CA ILE A 92 -10.63 13.66 6.89
C ILE A 92 -10.21 14.96 7.56
N ASP A 93 -10.48 16.05 6.85
CA ASP A 93 -10.61 17.42 7.36
C ASP A 93 -11.86 18.02 6.70
N THR A 94 -12.52 19.00 7.33
CA THR A 94 -13.67 19.82 6.89
C THR A 94 -14.32 19.46 5.54
N LYS A 95 -13.57 19.51 4.43
CA LYS A 95 -14.04 19.16 3.07
C LYS A 95 -13.08 18.29 2.26
N LYS A 96 -12.07 17.64 2.86
CA LYS A 96 -11.02 16.92 2.14
C LYS A 96 -10.76 15.53 2.71
N LEU A 97 -10.53 14.58 1.80
CA LEU A 97 -10.07 13.22 2.10
C LEU A 97 -8.56 13.14 1.91
N TYR A 98 -7.84 12.69 2.94
CA TYR A 98 -6.39 12.57 2.94
C TYR A 98 -5.93 11.10 2.92
N GLN A 99 -4.85 10.86 2.19
CA GLN A 99 -4.08 9.62 2.27
C GLN A 99 -3.01 9.80 3.33
N SER A 100 -3.34 9.43 4.56
CA SER A 100 -2.42 9.60 5.68
C SER A 100 -1.21 8.68 5.61
N MET A 101 -1.36 7.52 4.98
CA MET A 101 -0.26 6.61 4.66
C MET A 101 -0.71 5.67 3.54
N HIS A 102 0.18 5.38 2.58
CA HIS A 102 -0.06 4.35 1.57
C HIS A 102 1.22 3.58 1.31
N ILE A 103 1.21 2.29 1.65
CA ILE A 103 2.43 1.45 1.68
C ILE A 103 2.15 0.07 1.11
N THR A 104 3.20 -0.59 0.62
CA THR A 104 3.24 -2.04 0.51
C THR A 104 3.32 -2.62 1.92
N SER A 105 2.33 -3.45 2.27
CA SER A 105 2.18 -4.01 3.62
C SER A 105 2.45 -5.50 3.69
N PHE A 106 2.36 -6.19 2.56
CA PHE A 106 2.71 -7.59 2.46
C PHE A 106 3.15 -7.88 1.03
N PHE A 107 4.24 -8.61 0.88
CA PHE A 107 4.67 -9.21 -0.36
C PHE A 107 5.20 -10.59 -0.05
N GLU A 108 4.69 -11.60 -0.73
CA GLU A 108 5.22 -12.95 -0.69
C GLU A 108 5.41 -13.44 -2.12
N GLU A 109 6.57 -14.04 -2.40
CA GLU A 109 6.91 -14.66 -3.67
C GLU A 109 7.47 -16.06 -3.43
N ASN A 110 6.86 -17.03 -4.11
CA ASN A 110 7.35 -18.39 -4.22
C ASN A 110 7.66 -18.67 -5.70
N PHE A 111 8.92 -18.50 -6.08
CA PHE A 111 9.37 -18.62 -7.47
C PHE A 111 10.01 -19.98 -7.74
N ILE A 112 9.70 -20.54 -8.90
CA ILE A 112 10.25 -21.80 -9.44
C ILE A 112 11.12 -21.44 -10.64
N ASP A 113 12.39 -21.81 -10.62
CA ASP A 113 13.30 -21.56 -11.73
C ASP A 113 13.26 -22.72 -12.75
N PHE A 114 12.39 -22.58 -13.75
CA PHE A 114 12.29 -23.57 -14.83
C PHE A 114 13.55 -23.66 -15.73
N SER A 115 14.55 -22.79 -15.56
CA SER A 115 15.85 -22.95 -16.23
C SER A 115 16.75 -23.99 -15.55
N LYS A 116 16.38 -24.44 -14.35
CA LYS A 116 17.08 -25.46 -13.57
C LYS A 116 16.27 -26.76 -13.54
N PRO A 117 16.91 -27.92 -13.28
CA PRO A 117 16.17 -29.15 -13.02
C PRO A 117 15.21 -28.95 -11.84
N VAL A 118 13.92 -29.18 -12.08
CA VAL A 118 12.89 -29.00 -11.05
C VAL A 118 13.00 -30.10 -10.01
N ASP A 119 13.30 -29.72 -8.76
CA ASP A 119 13.19 -30.60 -7.62
C ASP A 119 11.71 -30.80 -7.26
N THR A 120 11.15 -31.94 -7.62
CA THR A 120 9.74 -32.27 -7.35
C THR A 120 9.43 -32.43 -5.85
N ALA A 121 10.45 -32.65 -5.00
CA ALA A 121 10.26 -32.72 -3.55
C ALA A 121 10.20 -31.33 -2.89
N ASN A 122 10.92 -30.35 -3.45
CA ASN A 122 10.87 -28.95 -3.03
C ASN A 122 10.79 -28.05 -4.26
N MET A 123 9.61 -27.68 -4.71
CA MET A 123 9.47 -26.98 -6.00
C MET A 123 9.89 -25.50 -5.95
N VAL A 124 9.95 -24.87 -4.77
CA VAL A 124 10.26 -23.44 -4.64
C VAL A 124 11.77 -23.24 -4.60
N ASP A 125 12.32 -22.48 -5.55
CA ASP A 125 13.76 -22.19 -5.63
C ASP A 125 14.12 -20.86 -4.99
N VAL A 126 13.18 -19.93 -4.95
CA VAL A 126 13.31 -18.65 -4.26
C VAL A 126 12.05 -18.39 -3.46
N HIS A 127 12.21 -18.10 -2.18
CA HIS A 127 11.17 -17.66 -1.28
C HIS A 127 11.50 -16.28 -0.74
N SER A 128 10.59 -15.33 -0.92
CA SER A 128 10.72 -13.97 -0.36
C SER A 128 9.46 -13.60 0.41
N ILE A 129 9.61 -13.03 1.62
CA ILE A 129 8.51 -12.47 2.41
C ILE A 129 8.91 -11.08 2.89
N TYR A 130 8.02 -10.12 2.66
CA TYR A 130 8.05 -8.80 3.26
C TYR A 130 6.70 -8.52 3.91
N ASN A 131 6.68 -8.18 5.20
CA ASN A 131 5.45 -7.98 5.96
C ASN A 131 5.56 -6.79 6.91
N VAL A 132 4.59 -5.88 6.83
CA VAL A 132 4.53 -4.66 7.64
C VAL A 132 3.32 -4.71 8.58
N SER A 133 3.61 -4.80 9.87
CA SER A 133 2.62 -4.77 10.94
C SER A 133 2.50 -3.37 11.55
N LEU A 134 1.26 -2.87 11.65
CA LEU A 134 0.94 -1.55 12.18
C LEU A 134 0.25 -1.64 13.54
N ALA A 135 0.76 -0.94 14.55
CA ALA A 135 0.12 -0.75 15.84
C ALA A 135 -0.05 0.75 16.14
N PHE A 136 -1.30 1.20 16.26
CA PHE A 136 -1.64 2.59 16.60
C PHE A 136 -1.72 2.74 18.11
N PHE A 137 -1.18 3.84 18.62
CA PHE A 137 -1.36 4.23 20.02
C PHE A 137 -1.66 5.72 20.09
N ASP A 138 -2.76 6.04 20.76
CA ASP A 138 -3.18 7.41 21.00
C ASP A 138 -2.21 8.05 22.01
N SER A 139 -1.43 9.02 21.54
CA SER A 139 -0.87 10.02 22.44
C SER A 139 -1.96 11.02 22.76
N ARG A 140 -2.09 11.41 24.04
CA ARG A 140 -3.15 12.32 24.53
C ARG A 140 -3.24 13.65 23.77
N HIS A 141 -2.20 14.03 23.01
CA HIS A 141 -2.19 15.18 22.12
C HIS A 141 -1.47 14.82 20.80
N GLN A 142 -1.93 15.37 19.67
CA GLN A 142 -1.28 15.39 18.34
C GLN A 142 -1.47 14.18 17.39
N GLY A 143 -2.72 13.70 17.22
CA GLY A 143 -3.09 12.85 16.07
C GLY A 143 -2.48 11.44 16.00
N GLY A 144 -1.75 11.04 17.05
CA GLY A 144 -1.32 9.66 17.30
C GLY A 144 0.06 9.33 16.72
N LYS A 145 0.59 8.19 17.18
CA LYS A 145 1.80 7.57 16.64
C LYS A 145 1.45 6.18 16.14
N VAL A 146 2.20 5.70 15.15
CA VAL A 146 2.10 4.31 14.70
C VAL A 146 3.46 3.63 14.84
N LYS A 147 3.50 2.52 15.57
CA LYS A 147 4.65 1.61 15.57
C LYS A 147 4.51 0.70 14.36
N ILE A 148 5.58 0.66 13.59
CA ILE A 148 5.75 -0.20 12.45
C ILE A 148 6.70 -1.31 12.89
N LYS A 149 6.34 -2.57 12.61
CA LYS A 149 7.26 -3.70 12.63
C LYS A 149 7.33 -4.25 11.21
N ILE A 150 8.53 -4.48 10.72
CA ILE A 150 8.82 -4.96 9.37
C ILE A 150 9.58 -6.25 9.51
N HIS A 151 9.07 -7.28 8.85
CA HIS A 151 9.75 -8.54 8.63
C HIS A 151 10.11 -8.62 7.14
N ASP A 152 11.37 -8.87 6.81
CA ASP A 152 11.88 -8.89 5.44
C ASP A 152 12.89 -10.04 5.32
N GLU A 153 12.53 -11.07 4.56
CA GLU A 153 13.36 -12.24 4.35
C GLU A 153 13.36 -12.70 2.89
N ARG A 154 14.51 -13.24 2.47
CA ARG A 154 14.72 -13.88 1.18
C ARG A 154 15.61 -15.09 1.38
N SER A 155 15.25 -16.19 0.72
CA SER A 155 16.06 -17.40 0.64
C SER A 155 16.05 -17.95 -0.79
N SER A 156 17.19 -18.44 -1.25
CA SER A 156 17.36 -19.04 -2.58
C SER A 156 18.18 -20.32 -2.49
N LYS A 157 17.74 -21.38 -3.17
CA LYS A 157 18.53 -22.62 -3.25
C LYS A 157 19.82 -22.48 -4.05
N HIS A 158 19.79 -21.65 -5.10
CA HIS A 158 20.87 -21.56 -6.07
C HIS A 158 21.82 -20.38 -5.80
N ASN A 159 21.29 -19.30 -5.21
CA ASN A 159 22.04 -18.07 -4.94
C ASN A 159 21.96 -17.71 -3.46
N THR A 160 22.45 -18.58 -2.58
CA THR A 160 22.40 -18.39 -1.12
C THR A 160 23.15 -17.16 -0.62
N GLY A 161 24.06 -16.60 -1.43
CA GLY A 161 24.75 -15.35 -1.11
C GLY A 161 23.84 -14.12 -1.02
N ASP A 162 22.64 -14.20 -1.62
CA ASP A 162 21.62 -13.14 -1.57
C ASP A 162 20.59 -13.37 -0.45
N ASP A 163 20.75 -14.43 0.35
CA ASP A 163 19.83 -14.74 1.44
C ASP A 163 19.95 -13.71 2.56
N PHE A 164 18.80 -13.30 3.11
CA PHE A 164 18.77 -12.44 4.26
C PHE A 164 17.50 -12.64 5.08
N LYS A 165 17.59 -12.25 6.35
CA LYS A 165 16.46 -12.16 7.27
C LYS A 165 16.65 -10.94 8.16
N ARG A 166 15.70 -10.01 8.12
CA ARG A 166 15.78 -8.73 8.81
C ARG A 166 14.46 -8.40 9.47
N ASP A 167 14.54 -8.03 10.75
CA ASP A 167 13.44 -7.49 11.51
C ASP A 167 13.75 -6.05 11.90
N THR A 168 12.89 -5.12 11.49
CA THR A 168 13.05 -3.69 11.80
C THR A 168 11.81 -3.18 12.52
N ALA A 169 12.00 -2.24 13.44
CA ALA A 169 10.88 -1.53 14.05
C ALA A 169 11.17 -0.03 14.06
N LEU A 170 10.15 0.76 13.75
CA LEU A 170 10.21 2.21 13.78
C LEU A 170 8.90 2.81 14.26
N VAL A 171 8.89 4.10 14.54
CA VAL A 171 7.71 4.85 14.94
C VAL A 171 7.53 6.03 14.00
N LEU A 172 6.36 6.14 13.39
CA LEU A 172 6.00 7.31 12.59
C LEU A 172 5.20 8.29 13.44
N ASN A 173 5.46 9.57 13.23
CA ASN A 173 4.68 10.65 13.83
C ASN A 173 3.61 11.11 12.84
N PHE A 174 2.44 11.49 13.36
CA PHE A 174 1.40 12.09 12.55
C PHE A 174 1.56 13.61 12.50
N ASP A 175 1.65 14.16 11.29
CA ASP A 175 1.55 15.59 11.04
C ASP A 175 0.08 15.96 10.89
N VAL A 176 -0.52 16.59 11.89
CA VAL A 176 -1.92 17.04 11.85
C VAL A 176 -2.16 18.06 10.73
N ASN A 177 -1.20 18.95 10.46
CA ASN A 177 -1.39 20.00 9.45
C ASN A 177 -1.36 19.43 8.03
N ARG A 178 -0.51 18.41 7.80
CA ARG A 178 -0.41 17.74 6.50
C ARG A 178 -1.31 16.51 6.36
N HIS A 179 -1.86 16.03 7.47
CA HIS A 179 -2.63 14.79 7.60
C HIS A 179 -1.88 13.52 7.17
N ILE A 180 -0.59 13.39 7.50
CA ILE A 180 0.27 12.27 7.06
C ILE A 180 1.13 11.67 8.18
N PHE A 181 1.43 10.38 8.06
CA PHE A 181 2.47 9.70 8.85
C PHE A 181 3.80 9.73 8.10
N TYR A 182 4.90 10.07 8.78
CA TYR A 182 6.23 10.11 8.19
C TYR A 182 7.32 9.95 9.28
N ASP A 183 8.54 9.59 8.89
CA ASP A 183 9.70 9.48 9.79
C ASP A 183 10.76 10.57 9.57
N SER A 184 10.80 11.15 8.37
CA SER A 184 11.89 12.02 7.95
C SER A 184 11.48 12.95 6.83
N LEU A 185 12.25 14.03 6.67
CA LEU A 185 12.20 14.89 5.49
C LEU A 185 13.40 14.56 4.61
N LYS A 186 13.17 14.32 3.33
CA LYS A 186 14.22 13.94 2.39
C LYS A 186 14.28 14.90 1.22
N SER A 187 15.47 15.47 1.03
CA SER A 187 15.76 16.26 -0.16
C SER A 187 16.06 15.33 -1.34
N ILE A 188 15.35 15.52 -2.44
CA ILE A 188 15.56 14.84 -3.71
C ILE A 188 15.79 15.88 -4.79
N SER A 189 16.62 15.56 -5.78
CA SER A 189 16.93 16.45 -6.90
C SER A 189 17.43 15.63 -8.09
N GLN A 190 16.52 14.86 -8.70
CA GLN A 190 16.89 13.88 -9.74
C GLN A 190 15.73 13.56 -10.68
N ASN A 191 16.04 12.86 -11.77
CA ASN A 191 15.04 12.29 -12.67
C ASN A 191 14.50 10.98 -12.11
N PHE A 192 13.18 10.83 -12.16
CA PHE A 192 12.47 9.59 -11.85
C PHE A 192 11.66 9.16 -13.06
N THR A 193 11.56 7.87 -13.33
CA THR A 193 10.45 7.32 -14.11
C THR A 193 9.26 7.24 -13.16
N VAL A 194 8.16 7.93 -13.49
CA VAL A 194 6.97 8.01 -12.64
C VAL A 194 5.81 7.30 -13.33
N TYR A 195 5.30 6.25 -12.70
CA TYR A 195 4.10 5.54 -13.14
C TYR A 195 2.84 6.29 -12.72
N ASN A 196 1.92 6.48 -13.66
CA ASN A 196 0.63 7.12 -13.44
C ASN A 196 -0.51 6.10 -13.53
N ALA A 197 -1.06 5.72 -12.37
CA ALA A 197 -2.15 4.76 -12.23
C ALA A 197 -3.45 5.15 -12.98
N LYS A 198 -3.66 6.44 -13.28
CA LYS A 198 -4.85 6.90 -14.03
C LYS A 198 -4.74 6.60 -15.52
N THR A 199 -3.56 6.81 -16.07
CA THR A 199 -3.30 6.67 -17.51
C THR A 199 -2.63 5.35 -17.88
N ASN A 200 -2.25 4.54 -16.89
CA ASN A 200 -1.45 3.33 -17.04
C ASN A 200 -0.20 3.57 -17.91
N ASN A 201 0.51 4.67 -17.64
CA ASN A 201 1.67 5.09 -18.41
C ASN A 201 2.79 5.59 -17.50
N GLU A 202 4.02 5.41 -17.97
CA GLU A 202 5.22 5.93 -17.34
C GLU A 202 5.69 7.21 -18.01
N SER A 203 6.30 8.09 -17.22
CA SER A 203 6.89 9.31 -17.74
C SER A 203 8.13 9.69 -16.93
N LYS A 204 9.20 10.10 -17.62
CA LYS A 204 10.38 10.66 -16.95
C LYS A 204 10.07 12.07 -16.45
N LYS A 205 10.31 12.32 -15.17
CA LYS A 205 10.11 13.62 -14.53
C LYS A 205 11.28 13.97 -13.65
N TYR A 206 11.77 15.20 -13.78
CA TYR A 206 12.69 15.76 -12.80
C TYR A 206 11.90 16.22 -11.57
N ILE A 207 12.29 15.71 -10.40
CA ILE A 207 11.67 16.09 -9.13
C ILE A 207 12.76 16.64 -8.21
N SER A 208 12.54 17.88 -7.75
CA SER A 208 13.45 18.57 -6.85
C SER A 208 12.68 19.22 -5.70
N GLY A 209 13.16 19.05 -4.48
CA GLY A 209 12.57 19.60 -3.26
C GLY A 209 12.80 18.72 -2.04
N THR A 210 12.27 19.15 -0.90
CA THR A 210 12.29 18.38 0.35
C THR A 210 10.89 17.86 0.66
N TYR A 211 10.76 16.54 0.78
CA TYR A 211 9.46 15.88 0.92
C TYR A 211 9.42 15.02 2.18
N PRO A 212 8.26 14.91 2.86
CA PRO A 212 8.03 13.88 3.87
C PRO A 212 8.24 12.49 3.28
N SER A 213 8.90 11.61 4.03
CA SER A 213 9.19 10.24 3.63
C SER A 213 8.99 9.22 4.74
N MET A 214 8.84 7.95 4.34
CA MET A 214 8.88 6.78 5.22
C MET A 214 9.93 5.81 4.67
N HIS A 215 10.80 5.28 5.55
CA HIS A 215 11.86 4.35 5.18
C HIS A 215 11.62 2.98 5.81
N PHE A 216 11.17 2.02 4.99
CA PHE A 216 10.81 0.68 5.42
C PHE A 216 11.74 -0.36 4.80
N SER A 217 12.82 -0.71 5.51
CA SER A 217 13.89 -1.56 4.96
C SER A 217 14.42 -0.95 3.65
N GLN A 218 14.29 -1.66 2.53
CA GLN A 218 14.70 -1.21 1.21
C GLN A 218 13.67 -0.31 0.51
N ASN A 219 12.41 -0.29 0.99
CA ASN A 219 11.34 0.49 0.40
C ASN A 219 11.35 1.92 0.95
N VAL A 220 11.28 2.91 0.07
CA VAL A 220 11.20 4.32 0.43
C VAL A 220 9.93 4.91 -0.14
N TYR A 221 9.15 5.59 0.68
CA TYR A 221 7.92 6.26 0.26
C TYR A 221 8.09 7.77 0.35
N TYR A 222 7.64 8.51 -0.67
CA TYR A 222 7.64 9.97 -0.70
C TYR A 222 6.23 10.53 -0.79
N TYR A 223 5.93 11.55 0.02
CA TYR A 223 4.68 12.29 -0.09
C TYR A 223 4.87 13.52 -0.98
N ILE A 224 4.33 13.46 -2.20
CA ILE A 224 4.51 14.50 -3.23
C ILE A 224 3.14 14.96 -3.70
N LYS A 225 2.86 16.26 -3.58
CA LYS A 225 1.63 16.92 -4.07
C LYS A 225 0.31 16.26 -3.64
N GLY A 226 0.26 15.68 -2.44
CA GLY A 226 -0.97 15.13 -1.86
C GLY A 226 -1.16 13.62 -2.03
N GLU A 227 -0.14 12.94 -2.56
CA GLU A 227 -0.15 11.50 -2.82
C GLU A 227 1.16 10.85 -2.34
N TRP A 228 1.08 9.57 -2.05
CA TRP A 228 2.22 8.73 -1.69
C TRP A 228 2.74 8.00 -2.92
N TYR A 229 4.06 8.04 -3.08
CA TYR A 229 4.78 7.33 -4.13
C TYR A 229 5.77 6.36 -3.48
N GLU A 230 5.71 5.09 -3.87
CA GLU A 230 6.74 4.10 -3.53
C GLU A 230 7.90 4.21 -4.51
N ARG A 231 9.13 4.17 -3.97
CA ARG A 231 10.35 4.06 -4.76
C ARG A 231 10.81 2.62 -4.80
N ASP A 232 10.84 2.03 -5.98
CA ASP A 232 11.37 0.68 -6.20
C ASP A 232 12.91 0.65 -6.19
N ILE A 233 13.47 -0.55 -6.29
CA ILE A 233 14.92 -0.79 -6.31
C ILE A 233 15.62 -0.18 -7.54
N TYR A 234 14.89 0.05 -8.63
CA TYR A 234 15.39 0.68 -9.85
C TYR A 234 15.31 2.21 -9.79
N GLY A 235 14.73 2.74 -8.72
CA GLY A 235 14.55 4.17 -8.49
C GLY A 235 13.37 4.77 -9.24
N ASN A 236 12.41 3.98 -9.70
CA ASN A 236 11.14 4.47 -10.25
C ASN A 236 10.21 4.89 -9.10
N LEU A 237 9.27 5.79 -9.39
CA LEU A 237 8.21 6.17 -8.46
C LEU A 237 6.85 5.68 -8.94
N SER A 238 6.18 4.92 -8.09
CA SER A 238 4.86 4.37 -8.35
C SER A 238 3.84 4.96 -7.39
N GLY A 239 2.91 5.75 -7.94
CA GLY A 239 1.72 6.19 -7.22
C GLY A 239 0.63 5.13 -7.32
N PHE A 240 -0.06 4.85 -6.22
CA PHE A 240 -1.09 3.82 -6.16
C PHE A 240 -2.50 4.32 -6.47
N THR A 241 -2.66 5.65 -6.53
CA THR A 241 -3.97 6.30 -6.53
C THR A 241 -4.04 7.44 -7.53
N TYR A 242 -5.27 7.84 -7.87
CA TYR A 242 -5.53 9.11 -8.53
C TYR A 242 -6.83 9.74 -8.05
N ARG A 243 -6.93 11.06 -8.21
CA ARG A 243 -8.11 11.87 -7.86
C ARG A 243 -8.90 12.29 -9.10
#